data_AF-A0A365P7M7-F1
#
_entry.id   AF-A0A365P7M7-F1
#
_cell.length_a   1.000
_cell.length_b   1.000
_cell.length_c   1.000
_cell.angle_alpha   90.00
_cell.angle_beta   90.00
_cell.angle_gamma   90.00
#
_symmetry.space_group_name_H-M   'P 1'
#
loop_
_entity.id
_entity.type
_entity.pdbx_description
1 polymer ?
#
loop_
_entity_poly.entity_id
_entity_poly.type
_entity_poly.pdbx_seq_one_letter_code
_entity_poly.pdbx_strand_id
1 'polypeptide(L)'
;MTEPLFGVDREPTILGPGAVHVPDWLSREQQEFLLRACVGWAAVRVPRSIVLPGGGRMSVRTFSLGRHWVPYRYDDDEVVPPVPDWL
;
A
#
# COMPACT_ATOMS: atom_id res chain seq x y z
N MET A 1 20.50 -12.19 11.94
CA MET A 1 19.23 -12.49 11.23
C MET A 1 18.17 -12.66 12.29
N THR A 2 17.14 -11.80 12.34
CA THR A 2 16.07 -11.96 13.32
C THR A 2 15.03 -12.90 12.73
N GLU A 3 14.93 -14.11 13.27
CA GLU A 3 13.87 -15.05 12.93
C GLU A 3 12.51 -14.45 13.34
N PRO A 4 11.49 -14.44 12.47
CA PRO A 4 10.19 -13.94 12.83
C PRO A 4 9.55 -14.81 13.92
N LEU A 5 8.88 -14.16 14.88
CA LEU A 5 8.17 -14.77 16.02
C LEU A 5 7.15 -15.85 15.62
N PHE A 6 6.71 -15.84 14.36
CA PHE A 6 5.98 -16.93 13.71
C PHE A 6 6.63 -17.16 12.35
N GLY A 7 7.53 -18.12 12.25
CA GLY A 7 8.02 -18.64 10.98
C GLY A 7 6.87 -19.32 10.26
N VAL A 8 6.05 -18.53 9.56
CA VAL A 8 5.03 -19.06 8.67
C VAL A 8 5.70 -19.21 7.33
N ASP A 9 6.23 -20.39 7.07
CA ASP A 9 6.55 -20.81 5.72
C ASP A 9 5.23 -20.76 4.92
N ARG A 10 5.16 -19.83 3.98
CA ARG A 10 4.00 -19.66 3.11
C ARG A 10 4.45 -20.11 1.75
N GLU A 11 3.88 -21.20 1.27
CA GLU A 11 4.09 -21.63 -0.10
C GLU A 11 3.27 -20.75 -1.06
N PRO A 12 3.79 -20.40 -2.25
CA PRO A 12 3.01 -19.76 -3.30
C PRO A 12 1.73 -20.56 -3.59
N THR A 13 0.58 -19.88 -3.66
CA THR A 13 -0.72 -20.55 -3.75
C THR A 13 -1.70 -19.79 -4.64
N ILE A 14 -2.51 -20.51 -5.42
CA ILE A 14 -3.63 -19.95 -6.18
C ILE A 14 -4.81 -19.73 -5.22
N LEU A 15 -5.25 -18.49 -5.05
CA LEU A 15 -6.39 -18.13 -4.19
C LEU A 15 -7.74 -18.27 -4.91
N GLY A 16 -7.71 -18.20 -6.25
CA GLY A 16 -8.86 -18.30 -7.14
C GLY A 16 -8.46 -17.99 -8.59
N PRO A 17 -9.39 -18.07 -9.56
CA PRO A 17 -9.09 -17.74 -10.95
C PRO A 17 -8.48 -16.34 -11.09
N GLY A 18 -7.24 -16.26 -11.57
CA GLY A 18 -6.51 -14.99 -11.77
C GLY A 18 -5.87 -14.37 -10.51
N ALA A 19 -5.93 -15.03 -9.36
CA ALA A 19 -5.38 -14.53 -8.10
C ALA A 19 -4.32 -15.50 -7.52
N VAL A 20 -3.09 -15.01 -7.37
CA VAL A 20 -1.96 -15.79 -6.85
C VAL A 20 -1.35 -15.08 -5.64
N HIS A 21 -1.15 -15.81 -4.56
CA HIS A 21 -0.36 -15.36 -3.41
C HIS A 21 1.11 -15.70 -3.67
N VAL A 22 1.97 -14.68 -3.65
CA VAL A 22 3.42 -14.81 -3.89
C VAL A 22 4.18 -14.31 -2.65
N PRO A 23 4.36 -15.17 -1.63
CA PRO A 23 5.10 -14.83 -0.43
C PRO A 23 6.57 -14.57 -0.75
N ASP A 24 7.21 -13.74 0.08
CA ASP A 24 8.64 -13.37 -0.01
C ASP A 24 9.08 -12.84 -1.40
N TRP A 25 8.14 -12.27 -2.16
CA TRP A 25 8.41 -11.69 -3.49
C TRP A 25 9.43 -10.55 -3.46
N LEU A 26 9.38 -9.72 -2.41
CA LEU A 26 10.32 -8.63 -2.21
C LEU A 26 11.46 -9.10 -1.31
N SER A 27 12.70 -8.92 -1.78
CA SER A 27 13.89 -9.08 -0.94
C SER A 27 13.82 -8.12 0.25
N ARG A 28 14.59 -8.40 1.30
CA ARG A 28 14.66 -7.53 2.48
C ARG A 28 15.03 -6.10 2.11
N GLU A 29 15.99 -5.93 1.21
CA GLU A 29 16.46 -4.63 0.72
C GLU A 29 15.35 -3.88 -0.02
N GLN A 30 14.57 -4.59 -0.85
CA GLN A 30 13.42 -4.01 -1.56
C GLN A 30 12.31 -3.60 -0.59
N GLN A 31 12.02 -4.40 0.43
CA GLN A 31 11.05 -4.06 1.47
C GLN A 31 11.47 -2.79 2.22
N GLU A 32 12.74 -2.68 2.61
CA GLU A 32 13.24 -1.50 3.30
C GLU A 32 13.28 -0.26 2.41
N PHE A 33 13.62 -0.41 1.13
CA PHE A 33 13.57 0.67 0.15
C PHE A 33 12.13 1.21 0.00
N LEU A 34 11.16 0.31 -0.19
CA LEU A 34 9.74 0.70 -0.28
C LEU A 34 9.26 1.38 1.00
N LEU A 35 9.65 0.87 2.18
CA LEU A 35 9.31 1.50 3.46
C LEU A 35 9.87 2.92 3.57
N ARG A 36 11.13 3.14 3.17
CA ARG A 36 11.75 4.48 3.16
C ARG A 36 11.04 5.41 2.19
N ALA A 37 10.64 4.94 1.02
CA ALA A 37 9.84 5.71 0.06
C ALA A 37 8.48 6.12 0.66
N CYS A 38 7.78 5.18 1.32
CA CYS A 38 6.53 5.45 2.03
C CYS A 38 6.68 6.51 3.12
N VAL A 39 7.77 6.46 3.91
CA VAL A 39 8.07 7.49 4.92
C VAL A 39 8.27 8.85 4.25
N GLY A 40 9.03 8.90 3.14
CA GLY A 40 9.22 10.12 2.37
C GLY A 40 7.91 10.71 1.85
N TRP A 41 7.04 9.89 1.27
CA TRP A 41 5.72 10.34 0.81
C TRP A 41 4.82 10.81 1.96
N ALA A 42 4.80 10.08 3.08
CA ALA A 42 4.01 10.44 4.26
C ALA A 42 4.47 11.75 4.92
N ALA A 43 5.75 12.10 4.80
CA ALA A 43 6.29 13.37 5.27
C ALA A 43 5.78 14.56 4.43
N VAL A 44 5.54 14.36 3.14
CA VAL A 44 4.96 15.39 2.24
C VAL A 44 3.44 15.43 2.36
N ARG A 45 2.79 14.27 2.41
CA ARG A 45 1.34 14.13 2.47
C ARG A 45 0.94 13.12 3.53
N VAL A 46 0.48 13.63 4.67
CA VAL A 46 0.10 12.81 5.82
C VAL A 46 -1.06 11.87 5.45
N PRO A 47 -0.94 10.55 5.69
CA PRO A 47 -2.04 9.61 5.51
C PRO A 47 -3.26 10.02 6.34
N ARG A 48 -4.44 10.01 5.72
CA ARG A 48 -5.71 10.42 6.36
C ARG A 48 -6.68 9.27 6.49
N SER A 49 -7.50 9.32 7.54
CA SER A 49 -8.69 8.45 7.64
C SER A 49 -9.79 8.97 6.72
N ILE A 50 -10.48 8.05 6.06
CA ILE A 50 -11.54 8.35 5.09
C ILE A 50 -12.91 8.21 5.75
N VAL A 51 -13.81 9.16 5.49
CA VAL A 51 -15.22 9.07 5.84
C VAL A 51 -15.99 8.65 4.59
N LEU A 52 -16.64 7.49 4.65
CA LEU A 52 -17.43 6.95 3.56
C LEU A 52 -18.75 7.73 3.41
N PRO A 53 -19.43 7.66 2.26
CA PRO A 53 -20.72 8.32 2.03
C PRO A 53 -21.78 8.01 3.10
N GLY A 54 -21.74 6.81 3.69
CA GLY A 54 -22.63 6.40 4.79
C GLY A 54 -22.21 6.88 6.19
N GLY A 55 -21.20 7.76 6.32
CA GLY A 55 -20.73 8.33 7.58
C GLY A 55 -19.71 7.47 8.35
N GLY A 56 -19.50 6.22 7.95
CA GLY A 56 -18.48 5.35 8.55
C GLY A 56 -17.06 5.88 8.32
N ARG A 57 -16.26 5.96 9.39
CA ARG A 57 -14.85 6.37 9.34
C ARG A 57 -13.93 5.17 9.35
N MET A 58 -13.08 5.04 8.34
CA MET A 58 -12.08 3.97 8.26
C MET A 58 -10.97 4.19 9.31
N SER A 59 -10.60 3.12 10.02
CA SER A 59 -9.43 3.11 10.92
C SER A 59 -8.11 3.18 10.15
N VAL A 60 -8.09 2.62 8.94
CA VAL A 60 -6.98 2.72 7.99
C VAL A 60 -6.73 4.18 7.62
N ARG A 61 -5.45 4.56 7.53
CA ARG A 61 -5.03 5.85 6.99
C ARG A 61 -4.36 5.65 5.64
N THR A 62 -4.75 6.45 4.65
CA THR A 62 -4.27 6.29 3.27
C THR A 62 -3.84 7.63 2.68
N PHE A 63 -2.92 7.57 1.72
CA PHE A 63 -2.71 8.59 0.68
C PHE A 63 -2.71 7.89 -0.68
N SER A 64 -2.70 8.66 -1.76
CA SER A 64 -2.59 8.14 -3.13
C SER A 64 -1.32 8.64 -3.80
N LEU A 65 -0.81 7.85 -4.74
CA LEU A 65 0.17 8.24 -5.75
C LEU A 65 -0.49 8.14 -7.13
N GLY A 66 -0.13 9.00 -8.07
CA GLY A 66 -0.68 9.02 -9.43
C GLY A 66 -2.07 9.67 -9.51
N ARG A 67 -3.13 8.90 -9.25
CA ARG A 67 -4.52 9.41 -9.24
C ARG A 67 -5.05 9.48 -7.83
N HIS A 68 -5.79 10.54 -7.49
CA HIS A 68 -6.34 10.65 -6.14
C HIS A 68 -7.53 9.73 -5.96
N TRP A 69 -7.47 8.84 -4.99
CA TRP A 69 -8.63 8.02 -4.64
C TRP A 69 -9.52 8.75 -3.64
N VAL A 70 -10.83 8.77 -3.93
CA VAL A 70 -11.88 9.14 -2.99
C VAL A 70 -12.90 8.00 -2.94
N PRO A 71 -13.81 7.92 -1.95
CA PRO A 71 -14.73 6.79 -1.83
C PRO A 71 -15.41 6.44 -3.16
N TYR A 72 -15.08 5.25 -3.66
CA TYR A 72 -15.63 4.62 -4.86
C TYR A 72 -15.36 5.33 -6.20
N ARG A 73 -14.44 6.30 -6.27
CA ARG A 73 -14.03 6.92 -7.54
C ARG A 73 -12.59 7.45 -7.48
N TYR A 74 -12.03 7.75 -8.65
CA TYR A 74 -10.79 8.50 -8.76
C TYR A 74 -11.09 9.95 -9.15
N ASP A 75 -10.27 10.84 -8.59
CA ASP A 75 -10.27 12.27 -8.83
C ASP A 75 -8.92 12.65 -9.43
N ASP A 76 -8.94 13.47 -10.47
CA ASP A 76 -7.77 13.91 -11.22
C ASP A 76 -7.43 15.39 -10.90
N ASP A 77 -8.27 16.09 -10.14
CA ASP A 77 -8.09 17.51 -9.78
C ASP A 77 -7.12 17.69 -8.60
N GLU A 78 -6.99 16.68 -7.74
CA GLU A 78 -6.13 16.71 -6.57
C GLU A 78 -4.69 16.33 -6.92
N VAL A 79 -3.75 17.24 -6.65
CA VAL A 79 -2.32 16.98 -6.87
C VAL A 79 -1.82 15.92 -5.88
N VAL A 80 -1.49 14.74 -6.39
CA VAL A 80 -0.81 13.65 -5.67
C VAL A 80 0.59 13.45 -6.25
N PRO A 81 1.56 12.95 -5.47
CA PRO A 81 2.86 12.58 -6.03
C PRO A 81 2.68 11.52 -7.12
N PRO A 82 3.46 11.53 -8.22
CA PRO A 82 3.34 10.55 -9.27
C PRO A 82 3.72 9.15 -8.77
N VAL A 83 3.20 8.11 -9.45
CA VAL A 83 3.75 6.76 -9.29
C VAL A 83 5.13 6.75 -9.92
N PRO A 84 6.20 6.39 -9.18
CA PRO A 84 7.53 6.35 -9.76
C PRO A 84 7.67 5.14 -10.68
N ASP A 85 8.47 5.25 -11.74
CA ASP A 85 8.63 4.20 -12.77
C ASP A 85 9.16 2.85 -12.24
N TRP A 86 9.73 2.84 -11.04
CA TRP A 86 10.24 1.63 -10.39
C TRP A 86 9.18 0.86 -9.58
N LEU A 87 8.01 1.47 -9.35
CA LEU A 87 6.89 0.87 -8.61
C LEU A 87 5.82 0.35 -9.58
#